data_AF-A0A1S2Q3T1-F1
#
_entry.id   AF-A0A1S2Q3T1-F1
#
_cell.length_a   1.000
_cell.length_b   1.000
_cell.length_c   1.000
_cell.angle_alpha   90.00
_cell.angle_beta   90.00
_cell.angle_gamma   90.00
#
_symmetry.space_group_name_H-M   'P 1'
#
loop_
_entity.id
_entity.type
_entity.pdbx_description
1 polymer ?
#
loop_
_entity_poly.entity_id
_entity_poly.type
_entity_poly.pdbx_seq_one_letter_code
_entity_poly.pdbx_strand_id
1 'polypeptide(L)'
;MILPLEWPGFQLSCNEGILGLRWPGAADLHVKAERCVEASLRPKSGDESCQLVFRFKSAPPDATDLIVVRVSVPAAQVQGAEQLIQWLRREHGVLDQQADEDERAELVRVPTGSDGWVLAPTGTASEELFDEVMDRIKNDAD
;
A
#
# COMPACT_ATOMS: atom_id res chain seq x y z
N MET A 1 3.26 24.93 -5.43
CA MET A 1 4.07 24.38 -6.54
C MET A 1 5.25 23.66 -5.94
N ILE A 2 5.41 22.37 -6.19
CA ILE A 2 6.56 21.58 -5.72
C ILE A 2 7.55 21.42 -6.88
N LEU A 3 8.84 21.44 -6.53
CA LEU A 3 9.92 21.15 -7.47
C LEU A 3 9.87 19.69 -7.91
N PRO A 4 10.02 19.39 -9.22
CA PRO A 4 10.10 18.01 -9.68
C PRO A 4 11.28 17.30 -9.00
N LEU A 5 11.08 16.04 -8.63
CA LEU A 5 12.11 15.17 -8.09
C LEU A 5 12.62 14.27 -9.22
N GLU A 6 13.94 14.24 -9.38
CA GLU A 6 14.59 13.45 -10.42
C GLU A 6 15.79 12.70 -9.87
N TRP A 7 15.91 11.45 -10.28
CA TRP A 7 17.08 10.62 -9.99
C TRP A 7 17.29 9.60 -11.11
N PRO A 8 18.43 8.89 -11.16
CA PRO A 8 18.74 8.00 -12.28
C PRO A 8 17.61 7.00 -12.55
N GLY A 9 17.05 7.06 -13.76
CA GLY A 9 16.00 6.17 -14.23
C GLY A 9 14.58 6.51 -13.80
N PHE A 10 14.35 7.63 -13.09
CA PHE A 10 13.01 8.02 -12.65
C PHE A 10 12.81 9.52 -12.47
N GLN A 11 11.64 10.01 -12.87
CA GLN A 11 11.20 11.39 -12.70
C GLN A 11 9.82 11.40 -12.04
N LEU A 12 9.67 12.25 -11.03
CA LEU A 12 8.42 12.49 -10.32
C LEU A 12 8.10 13.98 -10.36
N SER A 13 6.92 14.31 -10.87
CA SER A 13 6.46 15.68 -10.94
C SER A 13 5.02 15.77 -10.47
N CYS A 14 4.64 16.94 -9.95
CA CYS A 14 3.25 17.28 -9.76
C CYS A 14 2.97 18.65 -10.36
N ASN A 15 2.15 18.68 -11.40
CA ASN A 15 1.76 19.91 -12.09
C ASN A 15 0.24 19.97 -12.22
N GLU A 16 -0.36 21.10 -11.86
CA GLU A 16 -1.82 21.34 -11.96
C GLU A 16 -2.69 20.20 -11.39
N GLY A 17 -2.25 19.60 -10.28
CA GLY A 17 -2.98 18.49 -9.64
C GLY A 17 -2.85 17.15 -10.37
N ILE A 18 -1.90 17.00 -11.29
CA ILE A 18 -1.55 15.74 -11.94
C ILE A 18 -0.20 15.27 -11.40
N LEU A 19 -0.15 14.04 -10.86
CA LEU A 19 1.07 13.34 -10.53
C LEU A 19 1.60 12.62 -11.79
N GLY A 20 2.81 12.95 -12.20
CA GLY A 20 3.52 12.28 -13.29
C GLY A 20 4.67 11.45 -12.75
N LEU A 21 4.64 10.13 -13.01
CA LEU A 21 5.68 9.17 -12.64
C LEU A 21 6.26 8.56 -13.91
N ARG A 22 7.51 8.87 -14.21
CA ARG A 22 8.12 8.51 -15.49
C ARG A 22 9.39 7.70 -15.29
N TRP A 23 9.49 6.59 -16.00
CA TRP A 23 10.70 5.79 -16.19
C TRP A 23 11.18 5.95 -17.62
N PRO A 24 12.19 6.81 -17.88
CA PRO A 24 12.64 7.11 -19.23
C PRO A 24 12.97 5.84 -20.03
N GLY A 25 12.35 5.71 -21.21
CA GLY A 25 12.55 4.56 -22.10
C GLY A 25 11.77 3.29 -21.75
N ALA A 26 10.97 3.30 -20.67
CA ALA A 26 10.22 2.12 -20.24
C ALA A 26 8.72 2.38 -20.06
N ALA A 27 8.34 3.34 -19.21
CA ALA A 27 6.95 3.55 -18.84
C ALA A 27 6.67 4.97 -18.37
N ASP A 28 5.40 5.37 -18.46
CA ASP A 28 4.90 6.63 -17.93
C ASP A 28 3.52 6.41 -17.30
N LEU A 29 3.29 7.02 -16.14
CA LEU A 29 2.01 7.00 -15.44
C LEU A 29 1.63 8.43 -15.05
N HIS A 30 0.54 8.90 -15.66
CA HIS A 30 -0.07 10.18 -15.31
C HIS A 30 -1.41 9.94 -14.62
N VAL A 31 -1.52 10.36 -13.38
CA VAL A 31 -2.73 10.20 -12.57
C VAL A 31 -3.04 11.53 -11.88
N LYS A 32 -4.32 11.89 -11.83
CA LYS A 32 -4.74 13.04 -11.03
C LYS A 32 -4.44 12.78 -9.55
N ALA A 33 -3.87 13.76 -8.86
CA ALA A 33 -3.54 13.68 -7.44
C ALA A 33 -4.76 13.38 -6.57
N GLU A 34 -5.97 13.82 -6.97
CA GLU A 34 -7.25 13.48 -6.31
C GLU A 34 -7.55 11.97 -6.27
N ARG A 35 -6.91 11.17 -7.13
CA ARG A 35 -7.06 9.71 -7.14
C ARG A 35 -6.01 9.01 -6.28
N CYS A 36 -5.01 9.73 -5.78
CA CYS A 36 -4.06 9.21 -4.81
C CYS A 36 -4.78 9.06 -3.48
N VAL A 37 -4.93 7.82 -3.02
CA VAL A 37 -5.59 7.53 -1.74
C VAL A 37 -4.58 7.35 -0.62
N GLU A 38 -3.35 6.97 -0.96
CA GLU A 38 -2.25 6.80 -0.01
C GLU A 38 -0.92 7.14 -0.68
N ALA A 39 -0.03 7.80 0.08
CA ALA A 39 1.37 7.99 -0.27
C ALA A 39 2.23 7.83 0.99
N SER A 40 3.23 6.94 0.94
CA SER A 40 4.10 6.68 2.09
C SER A 40 5.56 6.44 1.68
N LEU A 41 6.49 6.79 2.57
CA LEU A 41 7.90 6.44 2.48
C LEU A 41 8.20 5.34 3.49
N ARG A 42 8.81 4.25 3.02
CA ARG A 42 9.21 3.10 3.83
C ARG A 42 10.73 2.98 3.82
N PRO A 43 11.41 2.87 4.98
CA PRO A 43 12.85 2.66 4.98
C PRO A 43 13.18 1.31 4.33
N LYS A 44 14.24 1.27 3.52
CA LYS A 44 14.80 0.05 2.97
C LYS A 44 16.01 -0.35 3.81
N SER A 45 16.07 -1.62 4.23
CA SER A 45 17.17 -2.07 5.09
C SER A 45 18.53 -1.88 4.40
N GLY A 46 19.42 -1.12 5.04
CA GLY A 46 20.86 -1.16 4.78
C GLY A 46 21.52 0.00 4.05
N ASP A 47 20.83 1.06 3.61
CA ASP A 47 21.48 2.12 2.80
C ASP A 47 20.82 3.53 2.87
N GLU A 48 20.09 3.86 3.95
CA GLU A 48 19.28 5.10 4.10
C GLU A 48 18.27 5.39 2.97
N SER A 49 18.24 4.54 1.95
CA SER A 49 17.29 4.58 0.86
C SER A 49 15.91 4.23 1.37
N CYS A 50 14.91 4.84 0.75
CA CYS A 50 13.52 4.57 1.06
C CYS A 50 12.82 3.97 -0.17
N GLN A 51 11.68 3.36 0.06
CA GLN A 51 10.72 3.03 -0.97
C GLN A 51 9.55 4.00 -0.86
N LEU A 52 9.31 4.75 -1.92
CA LEU A 52 8.11 5.56 -2.07
C LEU A 52 7.00 4.69 -2.64
N VAL A 53 5.89 4.65 -1.94
CA VAL A 53 4.71 3.86 -2.30
C VAL A 53 3.54 4.80 -2.52
N PHE A 54 2.91 4.71 -3.69
CA PHE A 54 1.64 5.37 -3.97
C PHE A 54 0.56 4.32 -4.22
N ARG A 55 -0.65 4.63 -3.75
CA ARG A 55 -1.86 3.89 -4.12
C ARG A 55 -2.84 4.83 -4.78
N PHE A 56 -3.36 4.40 -5.92
CA PHE A 56 -4.34 5.15 -6.69
C PHE A 56 -5.59 4.32 -6.93
N LYS A 57 -6.76 4.96 -6.92
CA LYS A 57 -7.97 4.36 -7.47
C LYS A 57 -7.91 4.36 -9.00
N SER A 58 -8.11 3.20 -9.63
CA SER A 58 -7.99 3.06 -11.09
C SER A 58 -9.20 3.66 -11.84
N ALA A 59 -10.38 3.65 -11.20
CA ALA A 59 -11.68 3.91 -11.83
C ALA A 59 -12.61 4.73 -10.88
N PRO A 60 -13.88 5.02 -11.25
CA PRO A 60 -14.82 5.80 -10.42
C PRO A 60 -14.99 5.21 -9.01
N PRO A 61 -15.60 5.95 -8.04
CA PRO A 61 -15.58 5.59 -6.62
C PRO A 61 -16.11 4.19 -6.28
N ASP A 62 -16.88 3.58 -7.19
CA ASP A 62 -17.54 2.28 -7.03
C ASP A 62 -16.64 1.11 -7.48
N ALA A 63 -15.50 1.40 -8.12
CA ALA A 63 -14.54 0.40 -8.54
C ALA A 63 -13.56 0.06 -7.40
N THR A 64 -13.36 -1.23 -7.18
CA THR A 64 -12.43 -1.77 -6.16
C THR A 64 -10.97 -1.79 -6.61
N ASP A 65 -10.71 -1.45 -7.85
CA ASP A 65 -9.42 -1.64 -8.49
C ASP A 65 -8.41 -0.56 -8.05
N LEU A 66 -7.24 -1.03 -7.63
CA LEU A 66 -6.14 -0.20 -7.15
C LEU A 66 -4.90 -0.34 -8.03
N ILE A 67 -4.25 0.78 -8.29
CA ILE A 67 -2.90 0.83 -8.86
C ILE A 67 -1.94 1.13 -7.73
N VAL A 68 -0.98 0.24 -7.50
CA VAL A 68 0.08 0.45 -6.52
C VAL A 68 1.39 0.68 -7.26
N VAL A 69 2.03 1.81 -6.98
CA VAL A 69 3.34 2.13 -7.53
C VAL A 69 4.37 2.14 -6.42
N ARG A 70 5.48 1.43 -6.62
CA ARG A 70 6.60 1.41 -5.68
C ARG A 70 7.87 1.83 -6.41
N VAL A 71 8.58 2.80 -5.86
CA VAL A 71 9.82 3.34 -6.45
C VAL A 71 10.89 3.41 -5.38
N SER A 72 12.12 3.02 -5.73
CA SER A 72 13.26 3.24 -4.84
C SER A 72 13.66 4.71 -4.88
N VAL A 73 13.79 5.33 -3.72
CA VAL A 73 14.21 6.72 -3.52
C VAL A 73 15.62 6.71 -2.93
N PRO A 74 16.63 7.24 -3.65
CA PRO A 74 17.97 7.41 -3.11
C PRO A 74 17.97 8.34 -1.90
N ALA A 75 18.91 8.14 -0.96
CA ALA A 75 19.02 8.92 0.28
C ALA A 75 18.96 10.45 0.03
N ALA A 76 19.65 10.93 -1.01
CA ALA A 76 19.68 12.34 -1.40
C ALA A 76 18.31 12.95 -1.76
N GLN A 77 17.33 12.12 -2.13
CA GLN A 77 15.99 12.56 -2.53
C GLN A 77 14.90 12.25 -1.50
N VAL A 78 15.25 11.63 -0.38
CA VAL A 78 14.27 11.26 0.67
C VAL A 78 13.56 12.50 1.20
N GLN A 79 14.30 13.54 1.57
CA GLN A 79 13.70 14.79 2.07
C GLN A 79 12.74 15.44 1.05
N GLY A 80 13.10 15.42 -0.24
CA GLY A 80 12.24 15.95 -1.29
C GLY A 80 10.95 15.13 -1.43
N ALA A 81 11.04 13.81 -1.35
CA ALA A 81 9.89 12.92 -1.38
C ALA A 81 8.98 13.11 -0.16
N GLU A 82 9.54 13.34 1.03
CA GLU A 82 8.77 13.67 2.25
C GLU A 82 7.96 14.97 2.06
N GLN A 83 8.60 16.02 1.53
CA GLN A 83 7.94 17.29 1.25
C GLN A 83 6.77 17.13 0.25
N LEU A 84 6.95 16.28 -0.76
CA LEU A 84 5.89 15.96 -1.72
C LEU A 84 4.71 15.25 -1.04
N ILE A 85 4.96 14.23 -0.22
CA ILE A 85 3.89 13.53 0.53
C ILE A 85 3.15 14.50 1.45
N GLN A 86 3.88 15.35 2.18
CA GLN A 86 3.28 16.34 3.08
C GLN A 86 2.40 17.34 2.34
N TRP A 87 2.78 17.73 1.12
CA TRP A 87 1.95 18.58 0.29
C TRP A 87 0.72 17.84 -0.26
N LEU A 88 0.88 16.60 -0.74
CA LEU A 88 -0.25 15.77 -1.19
C LEU A 88 -1.29 15.61 -0.08
N ARG A 89 -0.85 15.44 1.16
CA ARG A 89 -1.73 15.40 2.32
C ARG A 89 -2.49 16.71 2.51
N ARG A 90 -1.78 17.84 2.47
CA ARG A 90 -2.38 19.17 2.72
C ARG A 90 -3.36 19.59 1.63
N GLU A 91 -3.01 19.39 0.36
CA GLU A 91 -3.81 19.87 -0.76
C GLU A 91 -4.88 18.87 -1.23
N HIS A 92 -4.60 17.57 -1.13
CA HIS A 92 -5.45 16.52 -1.71
C HIS A 92 -6.00 15.53 -0.67
N GLY A 93 -5.71 15.72 0.62
CA GLY A 93 -6.23 14.85 1.69
C GLY A 93 -5.69 13.43 1.64
N VAL A 94 -4.55 13.21 0.97
CA VAL A 94 -3.92 11.88 0.86
C VAL A 94 -3.53 11.36 2.24
N LEU A 95 -3.96 10.14 2.57
CA LEU A 95 -3.64 9.51 3.84
C LEU A 95 -2.17 9.07 3.85
N ASP A 96 -1.56 9.22 5.03
CA ASP A 96 -0.25 8.65 5.31
C ASP A 96 -0.43 7.47 6.25
N GLN A 97 -0.27 6.27 5.70
CA GLN A 97 -0.33 5.04 6.48
C GLN A 97 1.06 4.65 7.01
N GLN A 98 1.89 5.62 7.43
CA GLN A 98 3.03 5.34 8.30
C GLN A 98 2.60 4.63 9.62
N ALA A 99 1.30 4.67 9.97
CA ALA A 99 0.75 4.17 11.24
C ALA A 99 0.37 2.68 11.29
N ASP A 100 0.36 1.91 10.18
CA ASP A 100 0.28 0.43 10.29
C ASP A 100 1.68 -0.16 10.53
N GLU A 101 2.33 0.32 11.58
CA GLU A 101 3.45 -0.36 12.23
C GLU A 101 2.99 -1.62 12.98
N ASP A 102 1.70 -1.96 13.02
CA ASP A 102 1.23 -3.26 13.53
C ASP A 102 1.43 -4.43 12.54
N GLU A 103 1.74 -4.16 11.26
CA GLU A 103 2.33 -5.18 10.36
C GLU A 103 3.86 -5.32 10.53
N ARG A 104 4.44 -4.69 11.57
CA ARG A 104 5.75 -5.07 12.13
C ARG A 104 5.63 -5.96 13.35
N ALA A 105 4.53 -6.71 13.51
CA ALA A 105 4.70 -8.03 14.08
C ALA A 105 5.81 -8.69 13.24
N GLU A 106 6.96 -8.98 13.85
CA GLU A 106 8.03 -9.73 13.21
C GLU A 106 7.38 -10.84 12.40
N LEU A 107 7.61 -10.87 11.08
CA LEU A 107 7.16 -11.99 10.27
C LEU A 107 7.95 -13.21 10.75
N VAL A 108 7.46 -13.84 11.82
CA VAL A 108 8.03 -15.03 12.40
C VAL A 108 7.92 -16.10 11.35
N ARG A 109 9.05 -16.73 10.99
CA ARG A 109 9.02 -17.88 10.09
C ARG A 109 8.07 -18.91 10.66
N VAL A 110 7.16 -19.40 9.81
CA VAL A 110 6.31 -20.55 10.11
C VAL A 110 7.18 -21.65 10.74
N PRO A 111 6.88 -22.11 11.97
CA PRO A 111 7.66 -23.14 12.63
C PRO A 111 7.71 -24.41 11.76
N THR A 112 8.90 -24.73 11.23
CA THR A 112 9.11 -25.86 10.30
C THR A 112 9.06 -27.24 10.96
N GLY A 113 8.70 -27.33 12.25
CA GLY A 113 8.79 -28.56 13.05
C GLY A 113 7.61 -28.86 13.96
N SER A 114 6.48 -28.14 13.85
CA SER A 114 5.29 -28.42 14.65
C SER A 114 4.01 -28.26 13.84
N ASP A 115 3.28 -29.34 13.58
CA ASP A 115 2.00 -29.31 12.84
C ASP A 115 0.90 -28.46 13.54
N GLY A 116 1.12 -28.06 14.79
CA GLY A 116 0.19 -27.26 15.58
C GLY A 116 0.00 -25.80 15.13
N TRP A 117 0.84 -25.25 14.24
CA TRP A 117 0.65 -23.88 13.76
C TRP A 117 -0.51 -23.76 12.76
N VAL A 118 -0.89 -24.86 12.09
CA VAL A 118 -2.06 -24.92 11.21
C VAL A 118 -3.36 -25.03 12.02
N LEU A 119 -3.25 -25.51 13.25
CA LEU A 119 -4.36 -25.67 14.18
C LEU A 119 -4.43 -24.44 15.10
N ALA A 120 -4.71 -23.27 14.52
CA ALA A 120 -5.33 -22.24 15.35
C ALA A 120 -6.64 -22.85 15.89
N PRO A 121 -6.86 -22.96 17.21
CA PRO A 121 -8.13 -23.43 17.72
C PRO A 121 -9.19 -22.50 17.16
N THR A 122 -10.17 -23.08 16.47
CA THR A 122 -11.34 -22.37 15.97
C THR A 122 -11.93 -21.67 17.19
N GLY A 123 -11.95 -20.33 17.17
CA GLY A 123 -12.55 -19.58 18.28
C GLY A 123 -14.01 -19.98 18.43
N THR A 124 -14.57 -19.85 19.63
CA THR A 124 -15.96 -20.25 19.92
C THR A 124 -16.96 -19.68 18.90
N ALA A 125 -16.73 -18.44 18.46
CA ALA A 125 -17.55 -17.78 17.44
C ALA A 125 -17.47 -18.44 16.04
N SER A 126 -16.33 -19.04 15.68
CA SER A 126 -16.16 -19.75 14.42
C SER A 126 -16.75 -21.16 14.46
N GLU A 127 -16.78 -21.80 15.64
CA GLU A 127 -17.47 -23.09 15.84
C GLU A 127 -18.99 -22.92 15.78
N GLU A 128 -19.53 -21.91 16.47
CA GLU A 128 -20.96 -21.58 16.44
C GLU A 128 -21.47 -21.31 15.01
N LEU A 129 -20.68 -20.58 14.22
CA LEU A 129 -21.03 -20.25 12.83
C LEU A 129 -20.92 -21.46 11.91
N PHE A 130 -19.98 -22.38 12.18
CA PHE A 130 -19.87 -23.64 11.45
C PHE A 130 -21.08 -24.54 11.72
N ASP A 131 -21.47 -24.68 12.98
CA ASP A 131 -22.65 -25.46 13.39
C ASP A 131 -23.93 -24.90 12.77
N GLU A 132 -24.11 -23.58 12.78
CA GLU A 132 -25.25 -22.91 12.14
C GLU A 132 -25.33 -23.21 10.63
N VAL A 133 -24.19 -23.15 9.92
CA VAL A 133 -24.14 -23.45 8.48
C VAL A 133 -24.44 -24.91 8.20
N MET A 134 -23.90 -25.84 9.00
CA MET A 134 -24.11 -27.27 8.81
C MET A 134 -25.55 -27.68 9.11
N ASP A 135 -26.19 -27.09 10.13
CA ASP A 135 -27.60 -27.30 10.43
C ASP A 135 -28.50 -26.78 9.31
N ARG A 136 -28.18 -25.63 8.71
CA ARG A 136 -28.90 -25.12 7.55
C ARG A 136 -28.80 -26.06 6.35
N ILE A 137 -27.60 -26.54 6.03
CA ILE A 137 -27.38 -27.46 4.90
C ILE A 137 -28.18 -28.76 5.08
N LYS A 138 -28.25 -29.27 6.31
CA LYS A 138 -29.00 -30.48 6.61
C LYS A 138 -30.52 -30.27 6.47
N ASN A 139 -31.02 -29.12 6.91
CA ASN A 139 -32.44 -28.80 6.83
C ASN A 139 -32.91 -28.37 5.42
N ASP A 140 -31.99 -27.88 4.56
CA ASP A 140 -32.27 -27.58 3.15
C ASP A 140 -32.24 -28.85 2.25
N ALA A 141 -31.81 -30.00 2.79
CA ALA A 141 -31.69 -31.26 2.06
C ALA A 141 -32.87 -32.23 2.28
N ASP A 142 -33.86 -31.85 3.10
CA ASP A 142 -35.17 -32.52 3.29
C ASP A 142 -36.28 -31.77 2.51
#